data_AF-R0JV96-F1
#
_entry.id   AF-R0JV96-F1
#
_cell.length_a   1.000
_cell.length_b   1.000
_cell.length_c   1.000
_cell.angle_alpha   90.00
_cell.angle_beta   90.00
_cell.angle_gamma   90.00
#
_symmetry.space_group_name_H-M   'P 1'
#
loop_
_entity.id
_entity.type
_entity.pdbx_description
1 polymer ?
#
loop_
_entity_poly.entity_id
_entity_poly.type
_entity_poly.pdbx_seq_one_letter_code
_entity_poly.pdbx_strand_id
1 'polypeptide(L)'
;MTRVPAAIDKSHATTPQTPPPVLAISPARNAPLPFARSPRTPVNQHWIHVHQRRIFIRHLKQWSMSHDSSPHFQGKISLLPPDPKRSEELVLGKSVQCVLTDSSFKDCRKKVVVRLFSPQMGRKSKSRKQSAKTTVTMDPMDAYDHTDTYTDLDEATYAFTEDDAAQPASQARANPPSGYYKLVIRCGSGWLSAREYFNKLYFTRLAVKNIGPDSNPVFKNADDTFTTRSQALGPRPASEDTVDIQPLFHPFLRLPQELQEMILMTAAGLTRHYDLLPDLSYRLRAKRVQSPISLSTLLRISPAITDTLQPYILHRTVFHFGLTGTTNFLWQSGPVNRSHIRRLAFHFGRGALLHSVRWLAPDQIFDLLQPPVQKDMGGLPYFWRCQLRALTNEVHLSELIIDVQAIPHTDLAMVVRIMKEAFGGLEKVTFVETCLDGKTKVLGSGDTRLKDVGNASWRDMTKGYVERYKRQVGWHNYHFGLEVAGMTEEELEKSMDVEKKFFDS
;
A
#
# COMPACT_ATOMS: atom_id res chain seq x y z
N MET A 1 47.61 -24.90 -10.36
CA MET A 1 47.03 -26.02 -11.16
C MET A 1 46.52 -25.47 -12.50
N THR A 2 46.28 -26.33 -13.48
CA THR A 2 46.73 -26.05 -14.85
C THR A 2 45.59 -26.10 -15.90
N ARG A 3 45.61 -25.12 -16.82
CA ARG A 3 45.13 -25.16 -18.22
C ARG A 3 43.62 -25.37 -18.57
N VAL A 4 43.07 -24.31 -19.17
CA VAL A 4 42.50 -24.22 -20.55
C VAL A 4 41.06 -24.74 -20.81
N PRO A 5 40.25 -24.05 -21.66
CA PRO A 5 38.85 -24.37 -21.94
C PRO A 5 38.62 -25.11 -23.28
N ALA A 6 37.37 -25.51 -23.52
CA ALA A 6 36.82 -26.04 -24.78
C ALA A 6 35.30 -25.82 -24.81
N ALA A 7 34.57 -25.87 -25.94
CA ALA A 7 34.88 -25.53 -27.34
C ALA A 7 33.53 -25.38 -28.07
N ILE A 8 33.50 -24.73 -29.23
CA ILE A 8 32.30 -24.52 -30.06
C ILE A 8 32.03 -25.79 -30.88
N ASP A 9 30.76 -26.12 -31.14
CA ASP A 9 30.39 -26.82 -32.38
C ASP A 9 29.13 -26.25 -33.04
N LYS A 10 28.97 -26.53 -34.34
CA LYS A 10 28.10 -25.81 -35.29
C LYS A 10 27.01 -26.71 -35.90
N SER A 11 26.11 -26.04 -36.63
CA SER A 11 25.29 -26.56 -37.74
C SER A 11 24.01 -27.32 -37.35
N HIS A 12 22.94 -27.39 -38.16
CA HIS A 12 22.68 -26.86 -39.52
C HIS A 12 21.28 -26.21 -39.60
N ALA A 13 21.07 -25.34 -40.59
CA ALA A 13 19.75 -24.80 -40.94
C ALA A 13 19.34 -25.25 -42.35
N THR A 14 18.10 -25.71 -42.54
CA THR A 14 17.53 -25.97 -43.88
C THR A 14 16.01 -25.76 -43.93
N THR A 15 15.60 -24.83 -44.80
CA THR A 15 14.32 -24.72 -45.53
C THR A 15 14.72 -24.47 -47.00
N PRO A 16 13.84 -24.48 -48.02
CA PRO A 16 12.41 -24.83 -48.09
C PRO A 16 12.06 -25.82 -49.24
N GLN A 17 10.77 -26.09 -49.53
CA GLN A 17 10.15 -25.94 -50.86
C GLN A 17 8.69 -26.49 -50.95
N THR A 18 7.87 -25.82 -51.76
CA THR A 18 6.54 -26.22 -52.28
C THR A 18 6.70 -26.77 -53.70
N PRO A 19 5.85 -27.70 -54.22
CA PRO A 19 4.62 -27.33 -54.98
C PRO A 19 3.55 -28.47 -54.98
N PRO A 20 2.58 -28.60 -55.92
CA PRO A 20 1.80 -27.65 -56.75
C PRO A 20 0.25 -27.77 -56.52
N PRO A 21 -0.62 -26.96 -57.18
CA PRO A 21 -2.08 -27.04 -57.08
C PRO A 21 -2.74 -27.97 -58.13
N VAL A 22 -3.93 -28.52 -57.83
CA VAL A 22 -4.80 -29.25 -58.80
C VAL A 22 -6.27 -28.83 -58.65
N LEU A 23 -7.00 -28.93 -59.76
CA LEU A 23 -8.24 -28.21 -60.10
C LEU A 23 -9.54 -28.71 -59.43
N ALA A 24 -10.56 -27.84 -59.51
CA ALA A 24 -11.90 -28.07 -58.99
C ALA A 24 -12.74 -29.04 -59.85
N ILE A 25 -13.60 -29.82 -59.18
CA ILE A 25 -14.79 -30.43 -59.79
C ILE A 25 -15.96 -30.24 -58.81
N SER A 26 -17.04 -29.61 -59.27
CA SER A 26 -18.35 -29.64 -58.62
C SER A 26 -19.23 -30.67 -59.33
N PRO A 27 -20.09 -31.39 -58.59
CA PRO A 27 -21.46 -31.52 -59.11
C PRO A 27 -22.59 -31.54 -58.06
N ALA A 28 -23.79 -31.24 -58.57
CA ALA A 28 -25.08 -31.77 -58.15
C ALA A 28 -25.63 -31.44 -56.74
N ARG A 29 -26.27 -30.26 -56.69
CA ARG A 29 -27.57 -29.99 -56.05
C ARG A 29 -28.43 -31.26 -55.83
N ASN A 30 -28.72 -31.61 -54.58
CA ASN A 30 -29.79 -32.56 -54.20
C ASN A 30 -30.57 -32.02 -52.99
N ALA A 31 -31.84 -32.42 -52.87
CA ALA A 31 -32.85 -31.78 -52.02
C ALA A 31 -32.67 -32.04 -50.49
N PRO A 32 -33.21 -31.17 -49.61
CA PRO A 32 -33.12 -31.36 -48.16
C PRO A 32 -34.10 -32.45 -47.69
N LEU A 33 -33.55 -33.56 -47.17
CA LEU A 33 -34.29 -34.52 -46.36
C LEU A 33 -34.48 -33.99 -44.92
N PRO A 34 -35.57 -34.37 -44.22
CA PRO A 34 -35.94 -33.75 -42.96
C PRO A 34 -34.93 -34.06 -41.84
N PHE A 35 -34.67 -33.07 -40.99
CA PHE A 35 -33.81 -33.21 -39.82
C PHE A 35 -34.30 -34.29 -38.86
N ALA A 36 -33.74 -35.50 -38.98
CA ALA A 36 -33.79 -36.50 -37.93
C ALA A 36 -33.11 -35.91 -36.68
N ARG A 37 -33.87 -35.74 -35.60
CA ARG A 37 -33.32 -35.27 -34.32
C ARG A 37 -32.33 -36.31 -33.81
N SER A 38 -31.04 -35.97 -33.84
CA SER A 38 -29.97 -36.81 -33.29
C SER A 38 -30.29 -37.25 -31.86
N PRO A 39 -30.11 -38.54 -31.50
CA PRO A 39 -30.35 -39.02 -30.14
C PRO A 39 -29.50 -38.26 -29.13
N ARG A 40 -30.14 -37.73 -28.08
CA ARG A 40 -29.42 -37.04 -26.98
C ARG A 40 -28.68 -38.06 -26.12
N THR A 41 -27.44 -38.39 -26.47
CA THR A 41 -26.56 -39.24 -25.66
C THR A 41 -26.38 -38.66 -24.24
N PRO A 42 -26.50 -39.47 -23.17
CA PRO A 42 -26.47 -38.97 -21.78
C PRO A 42 -25.13 -38.35 -21.40
N VAL A 43 -24.02 -38.81 -22.00
CA VAL A 43 -22.67 -38.26 -21.81
C VAL A 43 -22.61 -36.76 -22.15
N ASN A 44 -23.27 -36.33 -23.23
CA ASN A 44 -23.32 -34.93 -23.62
C ASN A 44 -24.13 -34.07 -22.63
N GLN A 45 -25.17 -34.62 -22.01
CA GLN A 45 -25.97 -33.89 -21.02
C GLN A 45 -25.16 -33.60 -19.75
N HIS A 46 -24.41 -34.57 -19.25
CA HIS A 46 -23.54 -34.38 -18.08
C HIS A 46 -22.49 -33.28 -18.34
N TRP A 47 -21.83 -33.30 -19.50
CA TRP A 47 -20.87 -32.27 -19.88
C TRP A 47 -21.49 -30.86 -19.95
N ILE A 48 -22.70 -30.73 -20.53
CA ILE A 48 -23.44 -29.47 -20.57
C ILE A 48 -23.76 -28.96 -19.15
N HIS A 49 -24.24 -29.83 -18.25
CA HIS A 49 -24.53 -29.44 -16.87
C HIS A 49 -23.26 -28.99 -16.12
N VAL A 50 -22.14 -29.70 -16.25
CA VAL A 50 -20.85 -29.29 -15.65
C VAL A 50 -20.38 -27.94 -16.22
N HIS A 51 -20.54 -27.72 -17.52
CA HIS A 51 -20.18 -26.46 -18.17
C HIS A 51 -21.05 -25.28 -17.69
N GLN A 52 -22.38 -25.45 -17.64
CA GLN A 52 -23.32 -24.47 -17.10
C GLN A 52 -23.01 -24.14 -15.63
N ARG A 53 -22.74 -25.16 -14.81
CA ARG A 53 -22.37 -25.01 -13.39
C ARG A 53 -21.10 -24.18 -13.23
N ARG A 54 -20.05 -24.49 -14.01
CA ARG A 54 -18.79 -23.72 -14.04
C ARG A 54 -18.99 -22.26 -14.46
N ILE A 55 -19.85 -21.99 -15.45
CA ILE A 55 -20.21 -20.64 -15.86
C ILE A 55 -20.94 -19.90 -14.74
N PHE A 56 -21.94 -20.52 -14.12
CA PHE A 56 -22.71 -19.89 -13.04
C PHE A 56 -21.81 -19.57 -11.83
N ILE A 57 -20.96 -20.50 -11.39
CA ILE A 57 -19.98 -20.27 -10.33
C ILE A 57 -19.01 -19.14 -10.70
N ARG A 58 -18.53 -19.06 -11.95
CA ARG A 58 -17.66 -17.97 -12.39
C ARG A 58 -18.34 -16.61 -12.25
N HIS A 59 -19.58 -16.47 -12.69
CA HIS A 59 -20.32 -15.21 -12.54
C HIS A 59 -20.70 -14.92 -11.09
N LEU A 60 -20.95 -15.94 -10.27
CA LEU A 60 -21.20 -15.78 -8.84
C LEU A 60 -19.91 -15.33 -8.10
N LYS A 61 -18.73 -15.83 -8.47
CA LYS A 61 -17.43 -15.32 -7.99
C LYS A 61 -17.18 -13.87 -8.45
N GLN A 62 -17.49 -13.57 -9.72
CA GLN A 62 -17.38 -12.19 -10.24
C GLN A 62 -18.31 -11.24 -9.47
N TRP A 63 -19.54 -11.67 -9.18
CA TRP A 63 -20.48 -10.94 -8.32
C TRP A 63 -19.93 -10.76 -6.90
N SER A 64 -19.46 -11.81 -6.22
CA SER A 64 -19.01 -11.68 -4.83
C SER A 64 -17.83 -10.73 -4.68
N MET A 65 -16.97 -10.61 -5.70
CA MET A 65 -15.86 -9.66 -5.75
C MET A 65 -16.22 -8.20 -6.12
N SER A 66 -17.44 -7.92 -6.64
CA SER A 66 -17.76 -6.60 -7.23
C SER A 66 -19.15 -6.04 -6.93
N HIS A 67 -19.98 -6.77 -6.19
CA HIS A 67 -21.34 -6.34 -5.84
C HIS A 67 -21.40 -5.47 -4.58
N ASP A 68 -22.61 -5.04 -4.25
CA ASP A 68 -22.98 -4.41 -3.00
C ASP A 68 -23.49 -5.49 -2.01
N SER A 69 -22.58 -6.17 -1.29
CA SER A 69 -22.94 -7.07 -0.18
C SER A 69 -23.44 -6.26 1.02
N SER A 70 -24.13 -6.95 1.93
CA SER A 70 -24.23 -6.44 3.30
C SER A 70 -22.81 -6.27 3.89
N PRO A 71 -22.46 -5.12 4.48
CA PRO A 71 -21.19 -4.95 5.18
C PRO A 71 -21.13 -5.75 6.49
N HIS A 72 -22.27 -6.24 6.98
CA HIS A 72 -22.38 -6.97 8.24
C HIS A 72 -22.36 -8.50 8.05
N PHE A 73 -22.62 -9.01 6.85
CA PHE A 73 -22.69 -10.44 6.57
C PHE A 73 -21.40 -10.97 5.93
N GLN A 74 -20.79 -11.95 6.60
CA GLN A 74 -19.72 -12.78 6.04
C GLN A 74 -20.20 -14.22 5.95
N GLY A 75 -19.98 -14.88 4.81
CA GLY A 75 -20.47 -16.25 4.64
C GLY A 75 -20.02 -16.92 3.35
N LYS A 76 -20.76 -17.95 2.95
CA LYS A 76 -20.54 -18.74 1.74
C LYS A 76 -21.87 -19.04 1.07
N ILE A 77 -21.94 -18.88 -0.24
CA ILE A 77 -23.06 -19.37 -1.07
C ILE A 77 -22.57 -20.52 -1.92
N SER A 78 -23.23 -21.68 -1.78
CA SER A 78 -22.90 -22.90 -2.49
C SER A 78 -24.05 -23.34 -3.38
N LEU A 79 -23.77 -23.85 -4.57
CA LEU A 79 -24.79 -24.54 -5.37
C LEU A 79 -25.19 -25.85 -4.68
N LEU A 80 -26.48 -26.20 -4.71
CA LEU A 80 -26.91 -27.54 -4.30
C LEU A 80 -26.34 -28.59 -5.27
N PRO A 81 -26.03 -29.82 -4.79
CA PRO A 81 -25.73 -30.93 -5.68
C PRO A 81 -26.85 -31.14 -6.70
N PRO A 82 -26.55 -31.53 -7.95
CA PRO A 82 -27.58 -31.80 -8.95
C PRO A 82 -28.47 -32.97 -8.47
N ASP A 83 -29.78 -32.76 -8.42
CA ASP A 83 -30.75 -33.81 -8.13
C ASP A 83 -30.83 -34.75 -9.35
N PRO A 84 -30.48 -36.06 -9.22
CA PRO A 84 -30.52 -36.99 -10.34
C PRO A 84 -31.92 -37.18 -10.93
N LYS A 85 -32.98 -36.79 -10.21
CA LYS A 85 -34.38 -36.82 -10.68
C LYS A 85 -34.85 -35.52 -11.33
N ARG A 86 -34.07 -34.44 -11.26
CA ARG A 86 -34.43 -33.12 -11.81
C ARG A 86 -33.26 -32.51 -12.57
N SER A 87 -33.37 -32.49 -13.90
CA SER A 87 -32.47 -31.69 -14.76
C SER A 87 -32.73 -30.20 -14.53
N GLU A 88 -32.12 -29.64 -13.49
CA GLU A 88 -32.11 -28.20 -13.25
C GLU A 88 -31.09 -27.53 -14.19
N GLU A 89 -31.59 -26.78 -15.17
CA GLU A 89 -30.78 -26.03 -16.12
C GLU A 89 -30.22 -24.76 -15.46
N LEU A 90 -28.90 -24.68 -15.29
CA LEU A 90 -28.22 -23.59 -14.59
C LEU A 90 -27.97 -22.41 -15.55
N VAL A 91 -29.01 -21.61 -15.77
CA VAL A 91 -28.97 -20.43 -16.65
C VAL A 91 -29.02 -19.14 -15.85
N LEU A 92 -28.23 -18.14 -16.27
CA LEU A 92 -28.30 -16.77 -15.74
C LEU A 92 -29.74 -16.21 -15.86
N GLY A 93 -30.15 -15.42 -14.86
CA GLY A 93 -31.52 -14.91 -14.73
C GLY A 93 -32.59 -15.94 -14.31
N LYS A 94 -32.34 -17.25 -14.43
CA LYS A 94 -33.24 -18.29 -13.90
C LYS A 94 -33.03 -18.50 -12.40
N SER A 95 -34.06 -19.04 -11.74
CA SER A 95 -34.05 -19.37 -10.32
C SER A 95 -33.15 -20.58 -10.06
N VAL A 96 -32.08 -20.41 -9.29
CA VAL A 96 -31.16 -21.48 -8.89
C VAL A 96 -31.24 -21.72 -7.39
N GLN A 97 -31.25 -22.98 -6.96
CA GLN A 97 -31.29 -23.34 -5.55
C GLN A 97 -29.87 -23.43 -4.97
N CYS A 98 -29.62 -22.71 -3.88
CA CYS A 98 -28.32 -22.63 -3.22
C CYS A 98 -28.43 -22.90 -1.71
N VAL A 99 -27.30 -23.21 -1.08
CA VAL A 99 -27.13 -23.21 0.37
C VAL A 99 -26.34 -21.96 0.76
N LEU A 100 -26.92 -21.13 1.61
CA LEU A 100 -26.24 -20.02 2.26
C LEU A 100 -25.74 -20.48 3.63
N THR A 101 -24.44 -20.32 3.87
CA THR A 101 -23.78 -20.55 5.15
C THR A 101 -23.21 -19.23 5.64
N ASP A 102 -23.16 -19.03 6.95
CA ASP A 102 -22.70 -17.82 7.60
C ASP A 102 -21.44 -18.14 8.39
N SER A 103 -20.43 -17.27 8.31
CA SER A 103 -19.13 -17.49 8.96
C SER A 103 -19.20 -17.34 10.48
N SER A 104 -20.11 -16.50 10.98
CA SER A 104 -20.39 -16.33 12.41
C SER A 104 -21.31 -17.41 12.96
N PHE A 105 -22.13 -18.04 12.11
CA PHE A 105 -23.10 -19.08 12.47
C PHE A 105 -22.92 -20.32 11.58
N LYS A 106 -21.78 -21.01 11.74
CA LYS A 106 -21.32 -22.12 10.89
C LYS A 106 -22.30 -23.29 10.82
N ASP A 107 -23.05 -23.52 11.89
CA ASP A 107 -24.02 -24.62 11.98
C ASP A 107 -25.38 -24.25 11.41
N CYS A 108 -25.65 -22.98 11.10
CA CYS A 108 -26.93 -22.48 10.61
C CYS A 108 -26.97 -22.34 9.07
N ARG A 109 -26.84 -23.45 8.34
CA ARG A 109 -27.01 -23.49 6.87
C ARG A 109 -28.48 -23.25 6.50
N LYS A 110 -28.73 -22.42 5.49
CA LYS A 110 -30.07 -22.07 5.02
C LYS A 110 -30.20 -22.27 3.51
N LYS A 111 -31.20 -23.05 3.07
CA LYS A 111 -31.55 -23.15 1.65
C LYS A 111 -32.15 -21.82 1.17
N VAL A 112 -31.64 -21.30 0.07
CA VAL A 112 -32.07 -20.06 -0.58
C VAL A 112 -32.29 -20.30 -2.07
N VAL A 113 -33.10 -19.46 -2.70
CA VAL A 113 -33.26 -19.45 -4.16
C VAL A 113 -32.77 -18.10 -4.66
N VAL A 114 -31.87 -18.11 -5.63
CA VAL A 114 -31.23 -16.90 -6.16
C VAL A 114 -31.46 -16.75 -7.66
N ARG A 115 -31.35 -15.51 -8.15
CA ARG A 115 -31.22 -15.21 -9.58
C ARG A 115 -30.04 -14.27 -9.76
N LEU A 116 -29.19 -14.57 -10.75
CA LEU A 116 -28.05 -13.75 -11.10
C LEU A 116 -28.31 -13.10 -12.47
N PHE A 117 -28.61 -11.81 -12.47
CA PHE A 117 -28.85 -11.03 -13.69
C PHE A 117 -27.53 -10.46 -14.23
N SER A 118 -27.38 -10.46 -15.55
CA SER A 118 -26.30 -9.73 -16.21
C SER A 118 -26.41 -8.22 -15.97
N PRO A 119 -25.27 -7.48 -16.01
CA PRO A 119 -25.32 -6.03 -16.04
C PRO A 119 -26.16 -5.58 -17.23
N GLN A 120 -27.14 -4.71 -16.97
CA GLN A 120 -27.90 -4.07 -18.05
C GLN A 120 -27.00 -3.04 -18.73
N MET A 121 -26.24 -3.49 -19.72
CA MET A 121 -25.67 -2.61 -20.75
C MET A 121 -26.81 -1.74 -21.29
N GLY A 122 -26.70 -0.43 -21.08
CA GLY A 122 -27.79 0.53 -21.29
C GLY A 122 -28.24 0.65 -22.76
N ARG A 123 -29.00 -0.33 -23.24
CA ARG A 123 -29.78 -0.19 -24.48
C ARG A 123 -30.82 0.89 -24.21
N LYS A 124 -30.58 2.09 -24.76
CA LYS A 124 -31.52 3.22 -24.74
C LYS A 124 -32.91 2.70 -25.09
N SER A 125 -33.81 2.78 -24.11
CA SER A 125 -35.20 2.37 -24.29
C SER A 125 -35.81 3.19 -25.41
N LYS A 126 -36.11 2.55 -26.56
CA LYS A 126 -36.98 3.17 -27.55
C LYS A 126 -38.37 3.20 -26.93
N SER A 127 -38.79 4.40 -26.51
CA SER A 127 -40.12 4.69 -25.99
C SER A 127 -41.20 4.06 -26.88
N ARG A 128 -41.82 2.99 -26.39
CA ARG A 128 -43.05 2.44 -26.96
C ARG A 128 -44.20 2.98 -26.14
N LYS A 129 -44.76 4.12 -26.58
CA LYS A 129 -45.98 4.69 -26.01
C LYS A 129 -47.08 3.62 -26.00
N GLN A 130 -47.47 3.16 -24.82
CA GLN A 130 -48.74 2.45 -24.62
C GLN A 130 -49.46 3.06 -23.41
N SER A 131 -50.42 3.92 -23.75
CA SER A 131 -51.63 4.29 -23.00
C SER A 131 -51.75 3.72 -21.58
N ALA A 132 -51.44 4.54 -20.58
CA ALA A 132 -51.95 4.35 -19.23
C ALA A 132 -53.38 4.89 -19.14
N LYS A 133 -54.35 4.04 -18.74
CA LYS A 133 -55.68 4.50 -18.32
C LYS A 133 -56.33 3.53 -17.33
N THR A 134 -55.81 3.50 -16.10
CA THR A 134 -56.58 3.03 -14.94
C THR A 134 -56.23 3.86 -13.72
N THR A 135 -57.16 4.74 -13.34
CA THR A 135 -57.21 5.42 -12.05
C THR A 135 -57.58 4.44 -10.95
N VAL A 136 -56.76 4.35 -9.90
CA VAL A 136 -57.25 4.02 -8.55
C VAL A 136 -56.58 4.97 -7.55
N THR A 137 -57.44 5.63 -6.80
CA THR A 137 -57.20 6.51 -5.65
C THR A 137 -56.13 6.01 -4.68
N MET A 138 -55.24 6.92 -4.28
CA MET A 138 -54.62 6.90 -2.95
C MET A 138 -55.00 8.18 -2.23
N ASP A 139 -55.36 8.06 -0.96
CA ASP A 139 -55.31 9.12 0.04
C ASP A 139 -55.23 8.44 1.43
N PRO A 140 -54.90 9.15 2.54
CA PRO A 140 -53.68 8.81 3.25
C PRO A 140 -53.91 8.49 4.74
N MET A 141 -52.88 8.02 5.43
CA MET A 141 -52.75 8.09 6.89
C MET A 141 -51.32 7.69 7.29
N ASP A 142 -50.44 8.69 7.43
CA ASP A 142 -49.29 8.57 8.32
C ASP A 142 -49.74 8.98 9.73
N ALA A 143 -49.42 8.14 10.71
CA ALA A 143 -49.57 8.43 12.13
C ALA A 143 -48.49 7.69 12.90
N TYR A 144 -47.41 8.39 13.26
CA TYR A 144 -47.26 8.85 14.65
C TYR A 144 -46.09 9.81 14.80
N ASP A 145 -46.40 10.92 15.46
CA ASP A 145 -45.51 11.99 15.87
C ASP A 145 -44.62 11.57 17.06
N HIS A 146 -43.41 12.12 17.13
CA HIS A 146 -42.83 12.58 18.39
C HIS A 146 -41.73 13.62 18.13
N THR A 147 -42.18 14.87 18.05
CA THR A 147 -41.56 16.04 18.69
C THR A 147 -40.33 15.77 19.57
N ASP A 148 -39.24 16.48 19.31
CA ASP A 148 -38.70 17.41 20.32
C ASP A 148 -37.96 18.57 19.65
N THR A 149 -38.55 19.75 19.75
CA THR A 149 -37.98 21.03 19.31
C THR A 149 -37.08 21.62 20.37
N TYR A 150 -35.91 22.13 19.97
CA TYR A 150 -35.32 23.31 20.62
C TYR A 150 -34.95 24.36 19.57
N THR A 151 -35.29 25.59 19.90
CA THR A 151 -35.44 26.76 19.03
C THR A 151 -34.16 27.30 18.41
N ASP A 152 -34.32 27.87 17.21
CA ASP A 152 -33.40 28.80 16.57
C ASP A 152 -33.02 30.01 17.44
N LEU A 153 -31.91 30.65 17.05
CA LEU A 153 -31.70 32.07 17.29
C LEU A 153 -30.93 32.68 16.09
N ASP A 154 -31.72 33.39 15.28
CA ASP A 154 -31.37 34.45 14.31
C ASP A 154 -30.32 35.46 14.82
N GLU A 155 -29.72 36.37 14.05
CA GLU A 155 -29.49 36.60 12.60
C GLU A 155 -28.61 37.86 12.53
N ALA A 156 -27.62 37.94 11.61
CA ALA A 156 -26.92 39.17 11.21
C ALA A 156 -25.98 38.87 10.01
N THR A 157 -26.46 38.87 8.76
CA THR A 157 -26.64 40.06 7.89
C THR A 157 -25.34 40.85 7.60
N TYR A 158 -24.70 40.57 6.46
CA TYR A 158 -23.88 41.54 5.70
C TYR A 158 -23.89 41.20 4.20
N ALA A 159 -23.94 42.23 3.35
CA ALA A 159 -23.92 42.19 1.89
C ALA A 159 -23.09 43.41 1.38
N PHE A 160 -22.67 43.57 0.12
CA PHE A 160 -23.01 42.92 -1.16
C PHE A 160 -21.77 42.14 -1.72
N THR A 161 -21.56 41.73 -2.98
CA THR A 161 -22.01 42.15 -4.32
C THR A 161 -22.12 41.00 -5.32
N GLU A 162 -22.95 41.20 -6.33
CA GLU A 162 -23.13 40.34 -7.52
C GLU A 162 -21.89 40.34 -8.42
N ASP A 163 -21.61 39.21 -9.09
CA ASP A 163 -21.38 39.20 -10.54
C ASP A 163 -21.74 37.82 -11.14
N ASP A 164 -21.96 37.79 -12.46
CA ASP A 164 -22.74 36.80 -13.19
C ASP A 164 -21.95 35.52 -13.61
N ALA A 165 -22.69 34.58 -14.23
CA ALA A 165 -22.27 33.43 -15.03
C ALA A 165 -22.15 32.03 -14.34
N ALA A 166 -23.20 31.24 -14.58
CA ALA A 166 -23.14 29.80 -14.86
C ALA A 166 -22.68 28.83 -13.74
N GLN A 167 -23.53 28.64 -12.73
CA GLN A 167 -23.55 27.36 -12.00
C GLN A 167 -23.99 26.21 -12.93
N PRO A 168 -23.18 25.15 -13.13
CA PRO A 168 -23.67 23.94 -13.78
C PRO A 168 -24.63 23.23 -12.82
N ALA A 169 -25.83 22.92 -13.32
CA ALA A 169 -26.87 22.22 -12.59
C ALA A 169 -26.32 21.00 -11.83
N SER A 170 -26.78 20.84 -10.59
CA SER A 170 -26.43 19.75 -9.70
C SER A 170 -26.52 18.40 -10.41
N GLN A 171 -25.36 17.85 -10.78
CA GLN A 171 -25.27 16.46 -11.20
C GLN A 171 -25.53 15.59 -9.98
N ALA A 172 -26.80 15.34 -9.70
CA ALA A 172 -27.25 14.06 -9.16
C ALA A 172 -26.80 12.98 -10.16
N ARG A 173 -25.50 12.61 -10.09
CA ARG A 173 -24.90 11.57 -10.90
C ARG A 173 -25.59 10.28 -10.49
N ALA A 174 -26.61 9.92 -11.26
CA ALA A 174 -27.12 8.55 -11.29
C ALA A 174 -25.89 7.63 -11.39
N ASN A 175 -25.70 6.79 -10.37
CA ASN A 175 -24.54 5.92 -10.27
C ASN A 175 -24.29 5.25 -11.63
N PRO A 176 -23.05 5.27 -12.17
CA PRO A 176 -22.77 4.73 -13.49
C PRO A 176 -23.30 3.30 -13.56
N PRO A 177 -23.93 2.87 -14.67
CA PRO A 177 -24.61 1.59 -14.74
C PRO A 177 -23.61 0.47 -14.43
N SER A 178 -23.76 -0.10 -13.24
CA SER A 178 -22.80 -1.04 -12.66
C SER A 178 -22.56 -2.18 -13.64
N GLY A 179 -21.34 -2.31 -14.18
CA GLY A 179 -20.93 -3.39 -15.09
C GLY A 179 -20.87 -4.78 -14.44
N TYR A 180 -21.47 -4.92 -13.26
CA TYR A 180 -21.45 -6.08 -12.39
C TYR A 180 -22.80 -6.82 -12.44
N TYR A 181 -22.75 -8.12 -12.26
CA TYR A 181 -23.94 -8.95 -12.16
C TYR A 181 -24.75 -8.57 -10.91
N LYS A 182 -26.08 -8.64 -10.96
CA LYS A 182 -26.96 -8.39 -9.81
C LYS A 182 -27.55 -9.70 -9.29
N LEU A 183 -27.22 -10.07 -8.05
CA LEU A 183 -27.86 -11.19 -7.36
C LEU A 183 -29.09 -10.69 -6.60
N VAL A 184 -30.22 -11.37 -6.81
CA VAL A 184 -31.41 -11.25 -5.96
C VAL A 184 -31.71 -12.58 -5.29
N ILE A 185 -32.29 -12.52 -4.10
CA ILE A 185 -32.59 -13.69 -3.26
C ILE A 185 -34.10 -13.71 -2.98
N ARG A 186 -34.73 -14.87 -3.17
CA ARG A 186 -36.17 -15.03 -2.94
C ARG A 186 -36.48 -14.96 -1.45
N CYS A 187 -37.46 -14.12 -1.09
CA CYS A 187 -37.97 -13.97 0.26
C CYS A 187 -39.51 -14.04 0.23
N GLY A 188 -40.07 -15.18 0.65
CA GLY A 188 -41.50 -15.45 0.52
C GLY A 188 -41.97 -15.48 -0.94
N SER A 189 -43.00 -14.69 -1.24
CA SER A 189 -43.51 -14.46 -2.60
C SER A 189 -42.60 -13.58 -3.46
N GLY A 190 -41.79 -12.70 -2.85
CA GLY A 190 -40.99 -11.68 -3.54
C GLY A 190 -39.50 -12.01 -3.73
N TRP A 191 -38.79 -11.06 -4.33
CA TRP A 191 -37.33 -11.06 -4.50
C TRP A 191 -36.75 -9.81 -3.84
N LEU A 192 -35.69 -9.98 -3.06
CA LEU A 192 -34.93 -8.89 -2.43
C LEU A 192 -33.56 -8.77 -3.07
N SER A 193 -32.92 -7.60 -2.96
CA SER A 193 -31.49 -7.50 -3.27
C SER A 193 -30.67 -8.38 -2.31
N ALA A 194 -29.51 -8.85 -2.74
CA ALA A 194 -28.63 -9.61 -1.86
C ALA A 194 -28.25 -8.81 -0.59
N ARG A 195 -28.04 -7.48 -0.71
CA ARG A 195 -27.77 -6.59 0.42
C ARG A 195 -28.89 -6.58 1.45
N GLU A 196 -30.13 -6.33 1.03
CA GLU A 196 -31.32 -6.35 1.91
C GLU A 196 -31.48 -7.69 2.61
N TYR A 197 -31.39 -8.79 1.84
CA TYR A 197 -31.56 -10.13 2.38
C TYR A 197 -30.49 -10.48 3.42
N PHE A 198 -29.21 -10.15 3.14
CA PHE A 198 -28.11 -10.42 4.05
C PHE A 198 -28.13 -9.50 5.29
N ASN A 199 -28.47 -8.21 5.14
CA ASN A 199 -28.71 -7.30 6.27
C ASN A 199 -29.81 -7.87 7.17
N LYS A 200 -30.97 -8.22 6.60
CA LYS A 200 -32.11 -8.77 7.36
C LYS A 200 -31.73 -10.07 8.06
N LEU A 201 -30.99 -10.97 7.40
CA LEU A 201 -30.50 -12.22 7.98
C LEU A 201 -29.55 -11.97 9.16
N TYR A 202 -28.60 -11.05 9.00
CA TYR A 202 -27.64 -10.68 10.04
C TYR A 202 -28.34 -10.08 11.27
N PHE A 203 -29.16 -9.05 11.09
CA PHE A 203 -29.84 -8.40 12.21
C PHE A 203 -30.87 -9.31 12.90
N THR A 204 -31.53 -10.21 12.16
CA THR A 204 -32.40 -11.24 12.79
C THR A 204 -31.59 -12.16 13.71
N ARG A 205 -30.38 -12.58 13.30
CA ARG A 205 -29.50 -13.44 14.13
C ARG A 205 -28.85 -12.68 15.27
N LEU A 206 -28.48 -11.43 15.06
CA LEU A 206 -27.95 -10.56 16.11
C LEU A 206 -29.02 -10.31 17.19
N ALA A 207 -30.27 -10.10 16.80
CA ALA A 207 -31.39 -10.00 17.75
C ALA A 207 -31.54 -11.28 18.58
N VAL A 208 -31.55 -12.48 17.96
CA VAL A 208 -31.60 -13.75 18.70
C VAL A 208 -30.42 -13.91 19.67
N LYS A 209 -29.21 -13.47 19.29
CA LYS A 209 -28.00 -13.58 20.12
C LYS A 209 -27.95 -12.56 21.29
N ASN A 210 -28.52 -11.38 21.12
CA ASN A 210 -28.41 -10.28 22.09
C ASN A 210 -29.49 -10.32 23.18
N ILE A 211 -30.49 -11.20 23.07
CA ILE A 211 -31.42 -11.44 24.17
C ILE A 211 -30.71 -12.37 25.18
N GLY A 212 -30.62 -11.94 26.43
CA GLY A 212 -29.80 -12.58 27.46
C GLY A 212 -30.18 -14.02 27.83
N PRO A 213 -29.33 -14.72 28.61
CA PRO A 213 -29.48 -16.14 28.94
C PRO A 213 -30.76 -16.51 29.70
N ASP A 214 -31.40 -15.52 30.35
CA ASP A 214 -32.65 -15.70 31.12
C ASP A 214 -33.93 -15.53 30.27
N SER A 215 -33.81 -15.48 28.94
CA SER A 215 -34.95 -15.32 28.05
C SER A 215 -35.58 -16.63 27.57
N ASN A 216 -36.91 -16.59 27.46
CA ASN A 216 -37.86 -17.66 27.12
C ASN A 216 -37.33 -18.95 26.42
N PRO A 217 -37.83 -20.15 26.81
CA PRO A 217 -37.44 -21.43 26.22
C PRO A 217 -37.70 -21.55 24.71
N VAL A 218 -38.51 -20.66 24.15
CA VAL A 218 -38.77 -20.52 22.70
C VAL A 218 -37.48 -20.28 21.90
N PHE A 219 -36.46 -19.63 22.46
CA PHE A 219 -35.23 -19.30 21.72
C PHE A 219 -34.16 -20.40 21.75
N LYS A 220 -34.05 -21.20 22.83
CA LYS A 220 -33.23 -22.43 22.80
C LYS A 220 -33.71 -23.40 21.71
N ASN A 221 -35.04 -23.56 21.60
CA ASN A 221 -35.66 -24.31 20.52
C ASN A 221 -35.34 -23.75 19.12
N ALA A 222 -35.03 -22.46 18.98
CA ALA A 222 -34.70 -21.85 17.69
C ALA A 222 -33.32 -22.27 17.19
N ASP A 223 -32.29 -22.28 18.05
CA ASP A 223 -30.93 -22.72 17.68
C ASP A 223 -30.87 -24.23 17.41
N ASP A 224 -31.58 -25.05 18.20
CA ASP A 224 -31.78 -26.46 17.89
C ASP A 224 -32.51 -26.63 16.54
N THR A 225 -33.59 -25.87 16.31
CA THR A 225 -34.32 -25.89 15.03
C THR A 225 -33.43 -25.48 13.85
N PHE A 226 -32.55 -24.48 14.00
CA PHE A 226 -31.60 -24.09 12.96
C PHE A 226 -30.56 -25.18 12.71
N THR A 227 -30.09 -25.86 13.76
CA THR A 227 -29.12 -26.95 13.69
C THR A 227 -29.73 -28.20 13.03
N THR A 228 -30.91 -28.65 13.46
CA THR A 228 -31.64 -29.77 12.84
C THR A 228 -31.98 -29.47 11.38
N ARG A 229 -32.46 -28.25 11.06
CA ARG A 229 -32.72 -27.84 9.67
C ARG A 229 -31.45 -27.82 8.83
N SER A 230 -30.32 -27.40 9.40
CA SER A 230 -29.02 -27.41 8.73
C SER A 230 -28.54 -28.83 8.47
N GLN A 231 -28.66 -29.75 9.43
CA GLN A 231 -28.33 -31.18 9.24
C GLN A 231 -29.19 -31.82 8.14
N ALA A 232 -30.49 -31.50 8.10
CA ALA A 232 -31.43 -31.96 7.07
C ALA A 232 -31.12 -31.48 5.64
N LEU A 233 -30.18 -30.53 5.44
CA LEU A 233 -29.70 -30.14 4.11
C LEU A 233 -28.62 -31.08 3.53
N GLY A 234 -28.28 -32.17 4.22
CA GLY A 234 -27.33 -33.18 3.74
C GLY A 234 -25.85 -32.76 3.90
N PRO A 235 -24.91 -33.40 3.19
CA PRO A 235 -23.48 -33.11 3.31
C PRO A 235 -23.16 -31.66 2.95
N ARG A 236 -21.99 -31.16 3.37
CA ARG A 236 -21.53 -29.82 2.96
C ARG A 236 -21.25 -29.83 1.46
N PRO A 237 -21.73 -28.85 0.68
CA PRO A 237 -21.42 -28.74 -0.75
C PRO A 237 -19.91 -28.69 -1.02
N ALA A 238 -19.51 -29.15 -2.20
CA ALA A 238 -18.10 -29.15 -2.61
C ALA A 238 -17.51 -27.73 -2.65
N SER A 239 -16.19 -27.63 -2.43
CA SER A 239 -15.47 -26.36 -2.46
C SER A 239 -15.47 -25.70 -3.84
N GLU A 240 -15.47 -26.50 -4.91
CA GLU A 240 -15.58 -26.02 -6.30
C GLU A 240 -16.91 -25.30 -6.59
N ASP A 241 -17.98 -25.73 -5.92
CA ASP A 241 -19.34 -25.21 -6.04
C ASP A 241 -19.67 -24.09 -5.04
N THR A 242 -18.67 -23.67 -4.28
CA THR A 242 -18.81 -22.71 -3.18
C THR A 242 -18.13 -21.39 -3.51
N VAL A 243 -18.83 -20.29 -3.24
CA VAL A 243 -18.36 -18.92 -3.41
C VAL A 243 -18.42 -18.20 -2.08
N ASP A 244 -17.30 -17.63 -1.66
CA ASP A 244 -17.21 -16.86 -0.44
C ASP A 244 -17.84 -15.48 -0.64
N ILE A 245 -18.73 -15.12 0.28
CA ILE A 245 -19.32 -13.78 0.43
C ILE A 245 -18.50 -13.08 1.49
N GLN A 246 -17.57 -12.24 1.03
CA GLN A 246 -16.77 -11.41 1.92
C GLN A 246 -17.53 -10.10 2.24
N PRO A 247 -17.40 -9.56 3.46
CA PRO A 247 -17.78 -8.19 3.73
C PRO A 247 -16.92 -7.30 2.83
N LEU A 248 -17.54 -6.31 2.21
CA LEU A 248 -16.83 -5.40 1.33
C LEU A 248 -15.77 -4.61 2.09
N PHE A 249 -14.54 -4.66 1.61
CA PHE A 249 -13.51 -3.66 1.90
C PHE A 249 -13.69 -2.37 1.05
N HIS A 250 -14.76 -2.28 0.25
CA HIS A 250 -15.12 -1.06 -0.47
C HIS A 250 -15.47 0.18 0.40
N PRO A 251 -15.83 0.13 1.70
CA PRO A 251 -15.93 1.35 2.50
C PRO A 251 -14.60 2.09 2.50
N PHE A 252 -13.49 1.40 2.77
CA PHE A 252 -12.18 2.02 2.92
C PHE A 252 -11.71 2.73 1.65
N LEU A 253 -11.63 2.02 0.51
CA LEU A 253 -11.20 2.59 -0.77
C LEU A 253 -12.18 3.62 -1.36
N ARG A 254 -13.37 3.81 -0.78
CA ARG A 254 -14.34 4.86 -1.14
C ARG A 254 -14.35 6.04 -0.16
N LEU A 255 -13.63 5.98 0.96
CA LEU A 255 -13.41 7.15 1.78
C LEU A 255 -12.66 8.22 0.96
N PRO A 256 -12.87 9.51 1.22
CA PRO A 256 -11.94 10.57 0.81
C PRO A 256 -10.49 10.15 1.09
N GLN A 257 -9.57 10.49 0.18
CA GLN A 257 -8.18 10.04 0.24
C GLN A 257 -7.55 10.42 1.59
N GLU A 258 -7.86 11.60 2.10
CA GLU A 258 -7.42 12.17 3.37
C GLU A 258 -7.79 11.27 4.56
N LEU A 259 -8.98 10.66 4.54
CA LEU A 259 -9.42 9.72 5.57
C LEU A 259 -8.73 8.36 5.42
N GLN A 260 -8.49 7.90 4.19
CA GLN A 260 -7.71 6.68 3.95
C GLN A 260 -6.29 6.84 4.49
N GLU A 261 -5.63 7.94 4.15
CA GLU A 261 -4.30 8.30 4.62
C GLU A 261 -4.26 8.41 6.14
N MET A 262 -5.19 9.15 6.76
CA MET A 262 -5.26 9.30 8.21
C MET A 262 -5.37 7.94 8.93
N ILE A 263 -6.32 7.08 8.52
CA ILE A 263 -6.52 5.76 9.12
C ILE A 263 -5.27 4.89 8.98
N LEU A 264 -4.63 4.88 7.81
CA LEU A 264 -3.45 4.06 7.55
C LEU A 264 -2.21 4.58 8.29
N MET A 265 -2.00 5.90 8.33
CA MET A 265 -0.92 6.52 9.10
C MET A 265 -1.05 6.21 10.60
N THR A 266 -2.27 6.28 11.15
CA THR A 266 -2.55 5.86 12.54
C THR A 266 -2.33 4.37 12.75
N ALA A 267 -2.82 3.50 11.87
CA ALA A 267 -2.66 2.05 11.98
C ALA A 267 -1.20 1.59 11.85
N ALA A 268 -0.39 2.28 11.04
CA ALA A 268 1.04 2.04 10.91
C ALA A 268 1.89 2.71 12.02
N GLY A 269 1.28 3.48 12.93
CA GLY A 269 1.98 4.18 14.01
C GLY A 269 2.95 5.25 13.50
N LEU A 270 2.66 5.88 12.36
CA LEU A 270 3.58 6.82 11.71
C LEU A 270 3.58 8.20 12.38
N THR A 271 4.44 8.35 13.38
CA THR A 271 4.58 9.55 14.25
C THR A 271 5.46 10.66 13.64
N ARG A 272 5.60 10.72 12.31
CA ARG A 272 6.53 11.60 11.55
C ARG A 272 8.04 11.39 11.81
N HIS A 273 8.41 10.63 12.83
CA HIS A 273 9.80 10.25 13.12
C HIS A 273 9.97 8.75 12.90
N TYR A 274 10.97 8.38 12.12
CA TYR A 274 11.28 6.96 11.86
C TYR A 274 12.74 6.68 12.15
N ASP A 275 12.95 5.85 13.17
CA ASP A 275 14.24 5.52 13.72
C ASP A 275 14.82 4.26 13.05
N LEU A 276 15.90 4.44 12.29
CA LEU A 276 16.63 3.37 11.60
C LEU A 276 17.90 2.96 12.35
N LEU A 277 18.15 3.52 13.54
CA LEU A 277 19.24 3.07 14.39
C LEU A 277 18.99 1.62 14.83
N PRO A 278 19.99 0.72 14.75
CA PRO A 278 19.96 -0.54 15.49
C PRO A 278 19.78 -0.21 16.97
N ASP A 279 18.91 -0.97 17.66
CA ASP A 279 18.33 -0.62 18.96
C ASP A 279 19.38 -0.35 20.07
N LEU A 280 19.91 0.87 20.08
CA LEU A 280 20.83 1.39 21.11
C LEU A 280 20.10 1.70 22.43
N SER A 281 18.79 1.43 22.50
CA SER A 281 17.91 1.61 23.67
C SER A 281 18.16 0.61 24.80
N TYR A 282 19.43 0.24 25.05
CA TYR A 282 19.83 -0.59 26.20
C TYR A 282 19.55 0.05 27.57
N ARG A 283 19.04 1.30 27.63
CA ARG A 283 18.81 2.01 28.90
C ARG A 283 17.41 2.58 29.13
N LEU A 284 16.64 2.90 28.09
CA LEU A 284 15.25 3.34 28.26
C LEU A 284 14.36 2.67 27.20
N ARG A 285 13.82 1.51 27.59
CA ARG A 285 12.74 0.84 26.87
C ARG A 285 11.44 1.62 27.05
N ALA A 286 11.36 2.79 26.42
CA ALA A 286 10.08 3.46 26.21
C ALA A 286 9.12 2.43 25.64
N LYS A 287 7.92 2.29 26.23
CA LYS A 287 6.89 1.39 25.72
C LYS A 287 6.40 1.93 24.37
N ARG A 288 7.16 1.68 23.29
CA ARG A 288 6.73 1.91 21.91
C ARG A 288 5.44 1.12 21.76
N VAL A 289 4.31 1.81 21.68
CA VAL A 289 3.01 1.20 21.41
C VAL A 289 3.16 0.50 20.07
N GLN A 290 3.11 -0.84 20.08
CA GLN A 290 3.34 -1.62 18.87
C GLN A 290 2.26 -1.24 17.85
N SER A 291 2.68 -0.79 16.66
CA SER A 291 1.75 -0.37 15.63
C SER A 291 0.89 -1.56 15.20
N PRO A 292 -0.44 -1.40 15.06
CA PRO A 292 -1.34 -2.46 14.60
C PRO A 292 -0.91 -3.13 13.29
N ILE A 293 -0.28 -2.37 12.38
CA ILE A 293 0.35 -2.89 11.16
C ILE A 293 1.76 -2.31 10.97
N SER A 294 2.60 -3.02 10.21
CA SER A 294 3.86 -2.48 9.72
C SER A 294 3.67 -1.61 8.48
N LEU A 295 4.60 -0.68 8.22
CA LEU A 295 4.66 0.08 6.97
C LEU A 295 4.73 -0.82 5.73
N SER A 296 5.45 -1.94 5.84
CA SER A 296 5.50 -2.98 4.79
C SER A 296 4.18 -3.71 4.56
N THR A 297 3.28 -3.73 5.56
CA THR A 297 1.92 -4.26 5.41
C THR A 297 1.02 -3.21 4.75
N LEU A 298 1.12 -1.94 5.17
CA LEU A 298 0.40 -0.81 4.57
C LEU A 298 0.65 -0.69 3.06
N LEU A 299 1.91 -0.70 2.63
CA LEU A 299 2.32 -0.63 1.21
C LEU A 299 2.04 -1.93 0.42
N ARG A 300 1.35 -2.91 1.02
CA ARG A 300 0.87 -4.14 0.35
C ARG A 300 -0.65 -4.20 0.23
N ILE A 301 -1.40 -3.22 0.77
CA ILE A 301 -2.87 -3.24 0.76
C ILE A 301 -3.41 -3.03 -0.68
N SER A 302 -2.84 -2.07 -1.42
CA SER A 302 -3.24 -1.75 -2.80
C SER A 302 -2.14 -0.96 -3.50
N PRO A 303 -1.91 -1.16 -4.82
CA PRO A 303 -1.02 -0.31 -5.62
C PRO A 303 -1.40 1.17 -5.51
N ALA A 304 -2.69 1.51 -5.66
CA ALA A 304 -3.16 2.90 -5.59
C ALA A 304 -2.91 3.57 -4.21
N ILE A 305 -2.92 2.80 -3.12
CA ILE A 305 -2.55 3.30 -1.78
C ILE A 305 -1.03 3.52 -1.69
N THR A 306 -0.25 2.65 -2.33
CA THR A 306 1.22 2.72 -2.35
C THR A 306 1.67 3.96 -3.13
N ASP A 307 1.10 4.18 -4.31
CA ASP A 307 1.43 5.30 -5.19
C ASP A 307 1.15 6.67 -4.53
N THR A 308 0.11 6.78 -3.68
CA THR A 308 -0.20 8.01 -2.94
C THR A 308 0.59 8.15 -1.64
N LEU A 309 0.63 7.11 -0.80
CA LEU A 309 1.25 7.20 0.53
C LEU A 309 2.78 7.15 0.49
N GLN A 310 3.41 6.46 -0.45
CA GLN A 310 4.87 6.32 -0.45
C GLN A 310 5.60 7.67 -0.59
N PRO A 311 5.26 8.55 -1.56
CA PRO A 311 5.83 9.90 -1.61
C PRO A 311 5.49 10.74 -0.38
N TYR A 312 4.26 10.65 0.13
CA TYR A 312 3.82 11.40 1.31
C TYR A 312 4.61 11.02 2.57
N ILE A 313 4.80 9.72 2.80
CA ILE A 313 5.62 9.17 3.89
C ILE A 313 7.05 9.71 3.77
N LEU A 314 7.69 9.59 2.60
CA LEU A 314 9.06 10.06 2.39
C LEU A 314 9.22 11.58 2.59
N HIS A 315 8.24 12.38 2.13
CA HIS A 315 8.24 13.84 2.29
C HIS A 315 8.03 14.29 3.75
N ARG A 316 7.20 13.57 4.53
CA ARG A 316 6.78 13.97 5.88
C ARG A 316 7.59 13.33 7.00
N THR A 317 8.32 12.25 6.72
CA THR A 317 9.06 11.47 7.72
C THR A 317 10.48 11.98 7.87
N VAL A 318 10.91 12.20 9.12
CA VAL A 318 12.31 12.37 9.48
C VAL A 318 12.92 10.98 9.64
N PHE A 319 13.90 10.63 8.80
CA PHE A 319 14.62 9.36 8.91
C PHE A 319 15.90 9.56 9.72
N HIS A 320 16.03 8.83 10.83
CA HIS A 320 17.15 8.96 11.76
C HIS A 320 18.24 7.91 11.50
N PHE A 321 19.48 8.36 11.33
CA PHE A 321 20.66 7.55 11.00
C PHE A 321 21.78 7.74 12.01
N GLY A 322 22.65 6.73 12.12
CA GLY A 322 23.87 6.79 12.91
C GLY A 322 25.10 6.76 12.00
N LEU A 323 26.12 6.02 12.42
CA LEU A 323 27.31 5.73 11.61
C LEU A 323 27.08 4.68 10.50
N THR A 324 25.86 4.13 10.38
CA THR A 324 25.48 3.07 9.44
C THR A 324 24.04 3.22 8.97
N GLY A 325 23.65 2.45 7.96
CA GLY A 325 22.28 2.38 7.43
C GLY A 325 22.00 3.30 6.24
N THR A 326 22.59 4.51 6.21
CA THR A 326 22.31 5.55 5.19
C THR A 326 22.48 5.05 3.76
N THR A 327 23.62 4.44 3.42
CA THR A 327 23.90 3.92 2.07
C THR A 327 22.87 2.89 1.63
N ASN A 328 22.52 1.94 2.51
CA ASN A 328 21.55 0.89 2.21
C ASN A 328 20.12 1.47 2.08
N PHE A 329 19.74 2.44 2.91
CA PHE A 329 18.45 3.12 2.79
C PHE A 329 18.31 3.88 1.47
N LEU A 330 19.31 4.67 1.08
CA LEU A 330 19.31 5.41 -0.19
C LEU A 330 19.35 4.44 -1.39
N TRP A 331 20.10 3.34 -1.29
CA TRP A 331 20.12 2.29 -2.30
C TRP A 331 18.74 1.65 -2.46
N GLN A 332 18.15 1.13 -1.38
CA GLN A 332 16.85 0.45 -1.36
C GLN A 332 15.67 1.37 -1.74
N SER A 333 15.76 2.67 -1.47
CA SER A 333 14.77 3.65 -1.93
C SER A 333 14.68 3.70 -3.46
N GLY A 334 15.82 3.53 -4.15
CA GLY A 334 15.89 3.66 -5.60
C GLY A 334 15.75 5.11 -6.11
N PRO A 335 16.12 5.38 -7.36
CA PRO A 335 16.26 6.75 -7.88
C PRO A 335 14.96 7.56 -7.84
N VAL A 336 13.82 6.94 -8.14
CA VAL A 336 12.50 7.59 -8.12
C VAL A 336 12.20 8.18 -6.74
N ASN A 337 12.39 7.39 -5.69
CA ASN A 337 11.99 7.76 -4.33
C ASN A 337 12.98 8.69 -3.61
N ARG A 338 14.26 8.73 -4.03
CA ARG A 338 15.27 9.62 -3.41
C ARG A 338 14.87 11.09 -3.50
N SER A 339 14.24 11.48 -4.60
CA SER A 339 13.69 12.83 -4.80
C SER A 339 12.59 13.20 -3.79
N HIS A 340 11.94 12.21 -3.17
CA HIS A 340 10.93 12.40 -2.14
C HIS A 340 11.50 12.40 -0.71
N ILE A 341 12.79 12.11 -0.51
CA ILE A 341 13.43 12.18 0.81
C ILE A 341 13.74 13.65 1.11
N ARG A 342 13.03 14.25 2.07
CA ARG A 342 13.18 15.67 2.41
C ARG A 342 13.82 15.95 3.76
N ARG A 343 13.84 14.96 4.67
CA ARG A 343 14.25 15.15 6.06
C ARG A 343 15.09 13.98 6.55
N LEU A 344 16.35 14.28 6.88
CA LEU A 344 17.29 13.32 7.44
C LEU A 344 17.80 13.83 8.78
N ALA A 345 17.91 12.94 9.76
CA ALA A 345 18.51 13.22 11.07
C ALA A 345 19.74 12.33 11.28
N PHE A 346 20.84 12.90 11.76
CA PHE A 346 22.10 12.16 11.97
C PHE A 346 22.56 12.23 13.43
N HIS A 347 22.76 11.04 14.00
CA HIS A 347 23.18 10.77 15.37
C HIS A 347 24.55 10.07 15.35
N PHE A 348 25.55 10.71 14.75
CA PHE A 348 26.87 10.11 14.55
C PHE A 348 27.66 9.90 15.86
N GLY A 349 27.38 10.71 16.88
CA GLY A 349 28.12 10.73 18.14
C GLY A 349 29.61 11.02 17.97
N ARG A 350 30.46 10.44 18.84
CA ARG A 350 31.90 10.78 18.90
C ARG A 350 32.68 10.46 17.62
N GLY A 351 32.17 9.58 16.76
CA GLY A 351 32.79 9.21 15.49
C GLY A 351 32.44 10.13 14.31
N ALA A 352 31.67 11.21 14.53
CA ALA A 352 31.08 12.04 13.48
C ALA A 352 32.07 12.53 12.42
N LEU A 353 33.17 13.17 12.81
CA LEU A 353 34.09 13.76 11.86
C LEU A 353 34.83 12.71 11.05
N LEU A 354 35.34 11.66 11.71
CA LEU A 354 35.99 10.54 11.03
C LEU A 354 35.04 9.82 10.05
N HIS A 355 33.77 9.64 10.41
CA HIS A 355 32.77 9.07 9.51
C HIS A 355 32.48 9.99 8.31
N SER A 356 32.30 11.29 8.57
CA SER A 356 32.06 12.30 7.54
C SER A 356 33.23 12.39 6.56
N VAL A 357 34.47 12.43 7.06
CA VAL A 357 35.70 12.46 6.25
C VAL A 357 35.85 11.20 5.41
N ARG A 358 35.66 9.99 5.99
CA ARG A 358 35.71 8.73 5.24
C ARG A 358 34.73 8.69 4.08
N TRP A 359 33.46 9.03 4.30
CA TRP A 359 32.38 8.64 3.38
C TRP A 359 31.72 9.79 2.61
N LEU A 360 31.80 11.03 3.08
CA LEU A 360 30.99 12.15 2.57
C LEU A 360 31.79 13.40 2.18
N ALA A 361 32.98 13.63 2.78
CA ALA A 361 33.79 14.80 2.49
C ALA A 361 34.18 14.93 1.01
N PRO A 362 34.50 16.15 0.52
CA PRO A 362 35.11 16.35 -0.81
C PRO A 362 36.36 15.49 -1.01
N ASP A 363 36.72 15.22 -2.27
CA ASP A 363 37.86 14.35 -2.58
C ASP A 363 39.18 14.99 -2.15
N GLN A 364 39.30 16.31 -2.30
CA GLN A 364 40.42 17.12 -1.81
C GLN A 364 40.73 16.87 -0.31
N ILE A 365 39.68 16.79 0.52
CA ILE A 365 39.80 16.51 1.96
C ILE A 365 40.14 15.03 2.21
N PHE A 366 39.57 14.11 1.42
CA PHE A 366 39.81 12.68 1.56
C PHE A 366 41.22 12.28 1.14
N ASP A 367 41.71 12.80 0.01
CA ASP A 367 43.01 12.51 -0.56
C ASP A 367 44.14 13.14 0.27
N LEU A 368 43.91 14.33 0.83
CA LEU A 368 44.85 14.96 1.76
C LEU A 368 44.92 14.24 3.11
N LEU A 369 43.77 13.86 3.69
CA LEU A 369 43.75 13.24 5.04
C LEU A 369 43.96 11.72 5.01
N GLN A 370 43.76 11.06 3.87
CA GLN A 370 43.83 9.60 3.70
C GLN A 370 43.22 8.82 4.88
N PRO A 371 41.95 9.06 5.25
CA PRO A 371 41.37 8.55 6.48
C PRO A 371 41.45 7.01 6.50
N PRO A 372 41.98 6.39 7.56
CA PRO A 372 42.31 4.97 7.55
C PRO A 372 41.04 4.13 7.40
N VAL A 373 41.05 3.16 6.50
CA VAL A 373 39.97 2.18 6.32
C VAL A 373 40.54 0.76 6.35
N GLN A 374 39.69 -0.25 6.56
CA GLN A 374 40.11 -1.66 6.62
C GLN A 374 40.78 -2.08 5.30
N LYS A 375 42.12 -2.21 5.33
CA LYS A 375 42.96 -2.54 4.17
C LYS A 375 42.60 -3.89 3.55
N ASP A 376 42.13 -4.82 4.37
CA ASP A 376 41.75 -6.18 3.99
C ASP A 376 40.59 -6.23 2.96
N MET A 377 39.85 -5.12 2.79
CA MET A 377 38.74 -5.02 1.84
C MET A 377 39.14 -4.38 0.49
N GLY A 378 40.44 -4.13 0.25
CA GLY A 378 40.96 -3.63 -1.02
C GLY A 378 40.30 -2.32 -1.46
N GLY A 379 39.85 -2.25 -2.72
CA GLY A 379 39.17 -1.07 -3.28
C GLY A 379 37.71 -0.88 -2.87
N LEU A 380 37.12 -1.82 -2.11
CA LEU A 380 35.70 -1.78 -1.75
C LEU A 380 35.29 -0.53 -0.94
N PRO A 381 36.09 0.01 0.00
CA PRO A 381 35.77 1.25 0.68
C PRO A 381 35.71 2.46 -0.25
N TYR A 382 36.60 2.54 -1.24
CA TYR A 382 36.58 3.63 -2.23
C TYR A 382 35.32 3.55 -3.10
N PHE A 383 34.93 2.34 -3.51
CA PHE A 383 33.66 2.10 -4.20
C PHE A 383 32.45 2.55 -3.36
N TRP A 384 32.39 2.18 -2.07
CA TRP A 384 31.29 2.59 -1.18
C TRP A 384 31.26 4.10 -0.92
N ARG A 385 32.42 4.77 -0.83
CA ARG A 385 32.51 6.23 -0.75
C ARG A 385 31.92 6.88 -2.00
N CYS A 386 32.36 6.46 -3.19
CA CYS A 386 31.82 6.96 -4.46
C CYS A 386 30.31 6.71 -4.57
N GLN A 387 29.86 5.51 -4.21
CA GLN A 387 28.45 5.13 -4.20
C GLN A 387 27.63 5.99 -3.25
N LEU A 388 28.08 6.22 -2.01
CA LEU A 388 27.34 7.05 -1.06
C LEU A 388 27.26 8.50 -1.52
N ARG A 389 28.36 9.10 -1.98
CA ARG A 389 28.38 10.49 -2.49
C ARG A 389 27.48 10.67 -3.72
N ALA A 390 27.46 9.69 -4.64
CA ALA A 390 26.52 9.70 -5.76
C ALA A 390 25.05 9.64 -5.26
N LEU A 391 24.75 8.76 -4.29
CA LEU A 391 23.41 8.63 -3.72
C LEU A 391 22.95 9.86 -2.93
N THR A 392 23.83 10.55 -2.21
CA THR A 392 23.49 11.77 -1.45
C THR A 392 23.32 12.98 -2.37
N ASN A 393 24.09 13.07 -3.47
CA ASN A 393 23.93 14.10 -4.50
C ASN A 393 22.55 14.04 -5.20
N GLU A 394 21.87 12.90 -5.23
CA GLU A 394 20.49 12.81 -5.75
C GLU A 394 19.43 13.38 -4.77
N VAL A 395 19.76 13.53 -3.49
CA VAL A 395 18.81 13.89 -2.43
C VAL A 395 18.81 15.40 -2.17
N HIS A 396 17.60 15.98 -2.16
CA HIS A 396 17.38 17.42 -1.97
C HIS A 396 16.54 17.66 -0.72
N LEU A 397 17.21 18.02 0.38
CA LEU A 397 16.64 18.11 1.72
C LEU A 397 16.01 19.48 2.00
N SER A 398 14.78 19.47 2.53
CA SER A 398 14.20 20.66 3.18
C SER A 398 14.82 20.88 4.57
N GLU A 399 15.21 19.80 5.25
CA GLU A 399 15.78 19.89 6.59
C GLU A 399 16.79 18.77 6.86
N LEU A 400 18.01 19.17 7.21
CA LEU A 400 19.04 18.29 7.76
C LEU A 400 19.13 18.51 9.26
N ILE A 401 18.84 17.47 10.05
CA ILE A 401 18.92 17.50 11.50
C ILE A 401 20.24 16.86 11.94
N ILE A 402 21.00 17.55 12.79
CA ILE A 402 22.28 17.04 13.31
C ILE A 402 22.21 17.03 14.84
N ASP A 403 22.36 15.85 15.43
CA ASP A 403 22.45 15.69 16.88
C ASP A 403 23.89 15.92 17.35
N VAL A 404 24.08 17.02 18.09
CA VAL A 404 25.40 17.47 18.51
C VAL A 404 25.82 16.93 19.88
N GLN A 405 24.93 16.25 20.61
CA GLN A 405 25.15 15.89 22.03
C GLN A 405 26.49 15.18 22.30
N ALA A 406 26.90 14.30 21.38
CA ALA A 406 28.12 13.51 21.49
C ALA A 406 29.18 13.85 20.42
N ILE A 407 29.03 14.96 19.70
CA ILE A 407 30.01 15.47 18.74
C ILE A 407 30.94 16.48 19.46
N PRO A 408 32.28 16.34 19.39
CA PRO A 408 33.19 17.34 19.94
C PRO A 408 32.98 18.71 19.28
N HIS A 409 32.89 19.78 20.06
CA HIS A 409 32.56 21.12 19.51
C HIS A 409 33.56 21.58 18.44
N THR A 410 34.85 21.24 18.61
CA THR A 410 35.95 21.53 17.67
C THR A 410 35.79 20.88 16.30
N ASP A 411 34.97 19.83 16.22
CA ASP A 411 34.79 19.01 15.02
C ASP A 411 33.49 19.37 14.30
N LEU A 412 32.56 20.04 14.99
CA LEU A 412 31.21 20.32 14.53
C LEU A 412 31.20 21.19 13.26
N ALA A 413 32.07 22.20 13.17
CA ALA A 413 32.16 23.06 11.98
C ALA A 413 32.49 22.24 10.71
N MET A 414 33.48 21.34 10.80
CA MET A 414 33.91 20.52 9.68
C MET A 414 32.88 19.42 9.34
N VAL A 415 32.27 18.78 10.35
CA VAL A 415 31.14 17.86 10.14
C VAL A 415 30.00 18.56 9.39
N VAL A 416 29.60 19.75 9.84
CA VAL A 416 28.50 20.49 9.22
C VAL A 416 28.83 20.92 7.80
N ARG A 417 30.06 21.36 7.52
CA ARG A 417 30.45 21.73 6.15
C ARG A 417 30.44 20.52 5.22
N ILE A 418 31.04 19.40 5.63
CA ILE A 418 30.97 18.13 4.88
C ILE A 418 29.50 17.76 4.60
N MET A 419 28.65 17.78 5.63
CA MET A 419 27.26 17.38 5.50
C MET A 419 26.42 18.37 4.65
N LYS A 420 26.76 19.65 4.62
CA LYS A 420 26.12 20.64 3.73
C LYS A 420 26.50 20.41 2.26
N GLU A 421 27.78 20.14 1.98
CA GLU A 421 28.29 19.95 0.61
C GLU A 421 28.01 18.54 0.03
N ALA A 422 27.66 17.56 0.87
CA ALA A 422 27.45 16.17 0.43
C ALA A 422 26.04 15.88 -0.15
N PHE A 423 25.06 16.78 -0.02
CA PHE A 423 23.72 16.61 -0.58
C PHE A 423 23.49 17.51 -1.79
N GLY A 424 22.67 17.06 -2.76
CA GLY A 424 22.41 17.81 -3.99
C GLY A 424 21.70 19.16 -3.77
N GLY A 425 20.95 19.28 -2.67
CA GLY A 425 20.40 20.55 -2.22
C GLY A 425 19.98 20.48 -0.75
N LEU A 426 20.06 21.62 -0.07
CA LEU A 426 19.77 21.71 1.36
C LEU A 426 19.23 23.10 1.74
N GLU A 427 17.96 23.17 2.12
CA GLU A 427 17.29 24.42 2.49
C GLU A 427 17.67 24.89 3.91
N LYS A 428 17.76 23.96 4.88
CA LYS A 428 17.94 24.28 6.30
C LYS A 428 18.73 23.21 7.04
N VAL A 429 19.67 23.64 7.90
CA VAL A 429 20.26 22.79 8.95
C VAL A 429 19.64 23.12 10.30
N THR A 430 19.24 22.08 11.03
CA THR A 430 18.69 22.18 12.39
C THR A 430 19.57 21.40 13.36
N PHE A 431 20.06 22.07 14.39
CA PHE A 431 20.85 21.43 15.44
C PHE A 431 19.94 20.96 16.56
N VAL A 432 20.13 19.73 17.01
CA VAL A 432 19.43 19.17 18.16
C VAL A 432 20.41 18.61 19.18
N GLU A 433 19.97 18.56 20.41
CA GLU A 433 20.62 17.88 21.52
C GLU A 433 19.64 16.86 22.07
N THR A 434 19.93 15.57 21.90
CA THR A 434 19.13 14.50 22.50
C THR A 434 19.53 14.36 23.97
N CYS A 435 18.63 14.63 24.91
CA CYS A 435 18.88 14.43 26.33
C CYS A 435 18.86 12.95 26.70
N LEU A 436 19.46 12.59 27.86
CA LEU A 436 19.53 11.21 28.35
C LEU A 436 18.15 10.58 28.67
N ASP A 437 17.10 11.40 28.79
CA ASP A 437 15.70 10.97 28.93
C ASP A 437 15.01 10.72 27.58
N GLY A 438 15.73 10.84 26.46
CA GLY A 438 15.24 10.66 25.10
C GLY A 438 14.53 11.88 24.52
N LYS A 439 14.44 13.02 25.23
CA LYS A 439 13.85 14.25 24.69
C LYS A 439 14.85 14.98 23.81
N THR A 440 14.43 15.39 22.62
CA THR A 440 15.24 16.24 21.72
C THR A 440 14.96 17.71 21.98
N LYS A 441 16.02 18.49 22.22
CA LYS A 441 15.96 19.95 22.32
C LYS A 441 16.56 20.56 21.06
N VAL A 442 15.83 21.45 20.38
CA VAL A 442 16.38 22.24 19.26
C VAL A 442 17.30 23.32 19.81
N LEU A 443 18.49 23.45 19.24
CA LEU A 443 19.47 24.47 19.61
C LEU A 443 19.29 25.71 18.72
N GLY A 444 19.26 26.88 19.34
CA GLY A 444 19.18 28.17 18.64
C GLY A 444 20.57 28.71 18.28
N SER A 445 20.61 29.72 17.40
CA SER A 445 21.84 30.39 16.95
C SER A 445 22.69 31.04 18.07
N GLY A 446 22.13 31.24 19.26
CA GLY A 446 22.84 31.73 20.43
C GLY A 446 23.62 30.67 21.22
N ASP A 447 23.52 29.38 20.87
CA ASP A 447 24.30 28.32 21.54
C ASP A 447 25.81 28.50 21.25
N THR A 448 26.62 28.50 22.30
CA THR A 448 28.07 28.77 22.18
C THR A 448 28.79 27.74 21.33
N ARG A 449 28.25 26.52 21.20
CA ARG A 449 28.80 25.43 20.37
C ARG A 449 28.62 25.69 18.87
N LEU A 450 27.71 26.58 18.49
CA LEU A 450 27.34 26.87 17.10
C LEU A 450 28.01 28.12 16.53
N LYS A 451 28.74 28.91 17.35
CA LYS A 451 29.32 30.20 16.95
C LYS A 451 30.26 30.12 15.74
N ASP A 452 31.06 29.07 15.67
CA ASP A 452 32.09 28.89 14.64
C ASP A 452 31.61 28.02 13.46
N VAL A 453 30.36 27.56 13.50
CA VAL A 453 29.80 26.59 12.55
C VAL A 453 29.41 27.28 11.24
N GLY A 454 30.35 27.25 10.29
CA GLY A 454 30.15 27.72 8.91
C GLY A 454 30.99 28.94 8.49
N ASN A 455 31.83 29.47 9.38
CA ASN A 455 32.68 30.64 9.11
C ASN A 455 34.16 30.31 8.86
N ALA A 456 34.58 29.05 9.09
CA ALA A 456 35.97 28.62 8.94
C ALA A 456 36.27 28.07 7.54
N SER A 457 37.46 28.40 7.01
CA SER A 457 37.91 27.86 5.72
C SER A 457 38.20 26.36 5.80
N TRP A 458 38.22 25.68 4.65
CA TRP A 458 38.66 24.28 4.59
C TRP A 458 40.09 24.11 5.14
N ARG A 459 40.99 25.08 4.91
CA ARG A 459 42.36 25.13 5.42
C ARG A 459 42.39 25.16 6.94
N ASP A 460 41.67 26.10 7.56
CA ASP A 460 41.68 26.28 9.04
C ASP A 460 41.14 25.03 9.75
N MET A 461 40.04 24.47 9.23
CA MET A 461 39.46 23.25 9.78
C MET A 461 40.38 22.03 9.62
N THR A 462 41.09 21.94 8.48
CA THR A 462 42.03 20.84 8.21
C THR A 462 43.27 20.94 9.09
N LYS A 463 43.88 22.13 9.21
CA LYS A 463 44.99 22.38 10.15
C LYS A 463 44.59 22.01 11.58
N GLY A 464 43.47 22.56 12.05
CA GLY A 464 42.95 22.29 13.39
C GLY A 464 42.64 20.81 13.62
N TYR A 465 42.13 20.08 12.61
CA TYR A 465 41.92 18.64 12.69
C TYR A 465 43.24 17.87 12.85
N VAL A 466 44.21 18.14 11.96
CA VAL A 466 45.51 17.45 11.97
C VAL A 466 46.28 17.74 13.26
N GLU A 467 46.35 19.01 13.69
CA GLU A 467 47.03 19.43 14.92
C GLU A 467 46.45 18.73 16.17
N ARG A 468 45.12 18.74 16.34
CA ARG A 468 44.45 18.12 17.49
C ARG A 468 44.72 16.63 17.59
N TYR A 469 44.59 15.89 16.49
CA TYR A 469 44.73 14.44 16.50
C TYR A 469 46.18 13.95 16.37
N LYS A 470 47.13 14.78 15.90
CA LYS A 470 48.57 14.53 16.06
C LYS A 470 48.99 14.56 17.54
N ARG A 471 48.51 15.55 18.29
CA ARG A 471 48.80 15.71 19.73
C ARG A 471 48.24 14.60 20.60
N GLN A 472 47.20 13.88 20.14
CA GLN A 472 46.63 12.75 20.87
C GLN A 472 47.40 11.45 20.59
N VAL A 473 48.16 11.01 21.60
CA VAL A 473 48.98 9.78 21.54
C VAL A 473 48.11 8.58 21.16
N GLY A 474 48.48 7.91 20.06
CA GLY A 474 47.78 6.73 19.53
C GLY A 474 46.51 7.00 18.71
N TRP A 475 45.97 8.23 18.70
CA TRP A 475 44.71 8.55 17.99
C TRP A 475 44.92 8.89 16.51
N HIS A 476 46.08 9.44 16.13
CA HIS A 476 46.43 9.74 14.73
C HIS A 476 46.16 8.56 13.77
N ASN A 477 46.55 7.33 14.17
CA ASN A 477 46.35 6.09 13.40
C ASN A 477 44.88 5.70 13.15
N TYR A 478 43.93 6.32 13.86
CA TYR A 478 42.49 6.11 13.65
C TYR A 478 41.85 7.22 12.81
N HIS A 479 42.52 8.36 12.63
CA HIS A 479 41.94 9.60 12.11
C HIS A 479 42.43 10.02 10.71
N PHE A 480 43.70 9.80 10.39
CA PHE A 480 44.31 10.10 9.09
C PHE A 480 45.45 9.13 8.74
N GLY A 481 45.94 9.20 7.51
CA GLY A 481 47.03 8.36 7.01
C GLY A 481 48.35 8.57 7.76
N LEU A 482 49.21 7.54 7.76
CA LEU A 482 50.55 7.60 8.37
C LEU A 482 51.43 8.69 7.74
N GLU A 483 51.24 8.96 6.44
CA GLU A 483 51.93 10.04 5.71
C GLU A 483 51.59 11.40 6.34
N VAL A 484 50.30 11.69 6.50
CA VAL A 484 49.78 12.91 7.15
C VAL A 484 50.25 13.03 8.59
N ALA A 485 50.36 11.91 9.31
CA ALA A 485 50.88 11.87 10.67
C ALA A 485 52.37 12.29 10.74
N GLY A 486 53.16 11.94 9.73
CA GLY A 486 54.58 12.31 9.63
C GLY A 486 54.86 13.72 9.11
N MET A 487 53.94 14.33 8.35
CA MET A 487 54.14 15.66 7.76
C MET A 487 54.39 16.76 8.81
N THR A 488 55.25 17.72 8.48
CA THR A 488 55.36 19.01 9.18
C THR A 488 54.17 19.92 8.86
N GLU A 489 54.02 21.04 9.59
CA GLU A 489 52.99 22.03 9.29
C GLU A 489 53.23 22.71 7.92
N GLU A 490 54.49 22.96 7.58
CA GLU A 490 54.90 23.53 6.29
C GLU A 490 54.58 22.60 5.10
N GLU A 491 54.80 21.29 5.27
CA GLU A 491 54.45 20.28 4.27
C GLU A 491 52.94 20.12 4.08
N LEU A 492 52.17 20.22 5.17
CA LEU A 492 50.71 20.23 5.12
C LEU A 492 50.19 21.47 4.38
N GLU A 493 50.74 22.66 4.68
CA GLU A 493 50.38 23.92 4.02
C GLU A 493 50.70 23.88 2.52
N LYS A 494 51.90 23.42 2.17
CA LYS A 494 52.33 23.22 0.78
C LYS A 494 51.45 22.22 0.02
N SER A 495 50.91 21.21 0.70
CA SER A 495 49.98 20.23 0.11
C SER A 495 48.62 20.86 -0.17
N MET A 496 48.09 21.68 0.75
CA MET A 496 46.84 22.43 0.54
C MET A 496 46.99 23.53 -0.52
N ASP A 497 48.18 24.11 -0.68
CA ASP A 497 48.44 25.14 -1.70
C ASP A 497 48.34 24.62 -3.15
N VAL A 498 48.47 23.31 -3.38
CA VAL A 498 48.21 22.67 -4.69
C VAL A 498 46.79 22.96 -5.19
N GLU A 499 45.82 22.99 -4.26
CA GLU A 499 44.41 23.28 -4.54
C GLU A 499 43.93 24.50 -3.73
N LYS A 500 44.79 25.52 -3.60
CA LYS A 500 44.56 26.71 -2.78
C LYS A 500 43.14 27.29 -2.85
N LYS A 501 42.54 27.37 -4.04
CA LYS A 501 41.17 27.89 -4.25
C LYS A 501 40.09 27.10 -3.49
N PHE A 502 40.26 25.79 -3.34
CA PHE A 502 39.36 24.95 -2.55
C PHE A 502 39.63 25.14 -1.05
N PHE A 503 40.90 25.05 -0.64
CA PHE A 503 41.26 25.12 0.78
C PHE A 503 41.00 26.49 1.42
N ASP A 504 41.16 27.59 0.68
CA ASP A 504 40.91 28.96 1.16
C ASP A 504 39.42 29.36 1.12
N SER A 505 38.53 28.48 0.63
CA SER A 505 37.08 28.73 0.53
C SER A 505 36.29 28.41 1.79
#